data_AF-A0AAX6MHT6-F1
#
_entry.id   AF-A0AAX6MHT6-F1
#
_cell.length_a   1.000
_cell.length_b   1.000
_cell.length_c   1.000
_cell.angle_alpha   90.00
_cell.angle_beta   90.00
_cell.angle_gamma   90.00
#
_symmetry.space_group_name_H-M   'P 1'
#
loop_
_entity.id
_entity.type
_entity.pdbx_description
1 polymer ?
#
loop_
_entity_poly.entity_id
_entity_poly.type
_entity_poly.pdbx_seq_one_letter_code
_entity_poly.pdbx_strand_id
1 'polypeptide(L)'
;MAEAIKSALSTKTPPSPLNVLMVGTGEYTTGFVGGGASGSDKKVGVVGLTLFDLRRRGKVAKLSMVGTNGTKFPAIIYNGLDCSFDSYPANDVKDPDAYKSAIDALKPGDAITIFTPDTTHYPIALYAIERGIHVLITKPAVKTLEHHQALIEAAKKHNVYVYIEHHKRFDPAYSDARFKAQKLGDFNYFYSYMSQPKFQLETFKAWAGVDSDISYYLNSHHIDICDSMVSQLGFVPIKVTASAAKGIATSLGCNEATEDTITVMVTWQKQGDPSKVATGVYTASWTAPQKAGVHSNQYFHYMGSSGEIRINQAKRGYDVADDSAGQLVWYNPFYMKYAPDEEGNFGGQTGYGYISFEKFVDGCRAVNSGGAQAS
;
A
#
# COMPACT_ATOMS: atom_id res chain seq x y z
N MET A 1 27.99 -31.64 -5.80
CA MET A 1 27.63 -30.23 -6.06
C MET A 1 26.34 -29.82 -5.35
N ALA A 2 25.28 -30.64 -5.34
CA ALA A 2 24.05 -30.39 -4.58
C ALA A 2 24.23 -30.41 -3.03
N GLU A 3 25.11 -31.24 -2.49
CA GLU A 3 25.42 -31.25 -1.04
C GLU A 3 26.28 -30.05 -0.60
N ALA A 4 27.14 -29.53 -1.49
CA ALA A 4 27.93 -28.33 -1.23
C ALA A 4 27.07 -27.05 -1.19
N ILE A 5 25.93 -27.04 -1.87
CA ILE A 5 24.96 -25.93 -1.84
C ILE A 5 24.13 -25.95 -0.53
N LYS A 6 23.83 -27.14 0.02
CA LYS A 6 23.19 -27.26 1.35
C LYS A 6 24.10 -26.76 2.49
N SER A 7 25.41 -26.96 2.36
CA SER A 7 26.40 -26.54 3.37
C SER A 7 26.66 -25.03 3.40
N ALA A 8 26.34 -24.30 2.32
CA ALA A 8 26.60 -22.85 2.19
C ALA A 8 25.42 -21.97 2.65
N LEU A 9 24.25 -22.57 2.92
CA LEU A 9 23.12 -21.92 3.62
C LEU A 9 23.36 -22.02 5.14
N SER A 10 24.38 -21.30 5.59
CA SER A 10 24.75 -21.06 6.99
C SER A 10 23.55 -21.07 7.95
N THR A 11 23.42 -22.14 8.76
CA THR A 11 23.44 -22.20 10.24
C THR A 11 22.97 -21.01 11.10
N LYS A 12 22.21 -20.05 10.58
CA LYS A 12 21.52 -19.05 11.41
C LYS A 12 20.13 -19.57 11.74
N THR A 13 19.88 -19.80 13.02
CA THR A 13 18.52 -19.97 13.55
C THR A 13 17.63 -18.89 12.91
N PRO A 14 16.49 -19.26 12.29
CA PRO A 14 15.62 -18.27 11.69
C PRO A 14 15.25 -17.23 12.75
N PRO A 15 15.26 -15.93 12.42
CA PRO A 15 15.03 -14.89 13.41
C PRO A 15 13.65 -15.09 14.05
N SER A 16 13.58 -14.86 15.37
CA SER A 16 12.36 -15.08 16.14
C SER A 16 11.15 -14.35 15.53
N PRO A 17 9.94 -14.90 15.62
CA PRO A 17 8.74 -14.19 15.21
C PRO A 17 8.54 -12.97 16.12
N LEU A 18 7.98 -11.88 15.58
CA LEU A 18 7.62 -10.68 16.34
C LEU A 18 6.12 -10.56 16.56
N ASN A 19 5.70 -9.75 17.54
CA ASN A 19 4.29 -9.38 17.67
C ASN A 19 3.98 -8.23 16.70
N VAL A 20 2.77 -8.21 16.15
CA VAL A 20 2.33 -7.15 15.22
C VAL A 20 0.99 -6.58 15.64
N LEU A 21 0.93 -5.25 15.79
CA LEU A 21 -0.31 -4.50 16.01
C LEU A 21 -0.82 -3.91 14.68
N MET A 22 -2.06 -4.24 14.33
CA MET A 22 -2.78 -3.65 13.21
C MET A 22 -3.51 -2.38 13.65
N VAL A 23 -3.00 -1.21 13.27
CA VAL A 23 -3.61 0.09 13.55
C VAL A 23 -4.54 0.48 12.41
N GLY A 24 -5.85 0.46 12.69
CA GLY A 24 -6.92 0.72 11.72
C GLY A 24 -7.74 -0.52 11.41
N THR A 25 -9.07 -0.42 11.56
CA THR A 25 -10.02 -1.57 11.44
C THR A 25 -10.88 -1.52 10.17
N GLY A 26 -10.53 -0.65 9.22
CA GLY A 26 -11.32 -0.43 8.00
C GLY A 26 -11.20 -1.57 6.99
N GLU A 27 -11.84 -1.36 5.83
CA GLU A 27 -11.96 -2.32 4.74
C GLU A 27 -10.63 -2.97 4.34
N TYR A 28 -9.56 -2.19 4.21
CA TYR A 28 -8.27 -2.71 3.77
C TYR A 28 -7.67 -3.68 4.81
N THR A 29 -7.92 -3.46 6.10
CA THR A 29 -7.45 -4.33 7.17
C THR A 29 -8.32 -5.57 7.33
N THR A 30 -9.64 -5.37 7.43
CA THR A 30 -10.59 -6.39 7.91
C THR A 30 -11.58 -6.87 6.85
N GLY A 31 -11.76 -6.10 5.77
CA GLY A 31 -12.82 -6.31 4.79
C GLY A 31 -14.17 -5.69 5.18
N PHE A 32 -14.26 -4.93 6.29
CA PHE A 32 -15.52 -4.36 6.78
C PHE A 32 -15.60 -2.84 6.60
N VAL A 33 -16.82 -2.34 6.31
CA VAL A 33 -17.17 -0.92 6.28
C VAL A 33 -18.45 -0.72 7.07
N GLY A 34 -18.47 0.27 7.98
CA GLY A 34 -19.71 0.65 8.68
C GLY A 34 -20.35 -0.44 9.55
N GLY A 35 -19.61 -1.49 9.94
CA GLY A 35 -20.13 -2.61 10.75
C GLY A 35 -20.62 -3.82 9.95
N GLY A 36 -20.52 -3.80 8.61
CA GLY A 36 -20.84 -4.93 7.73
C GLY A 36 -19.68 -5.28 6.79
N ALA A 37 -19.75 -6.45 6.16
CA ALA A 37 -18.78 -6.87 5.14
C ALA A 37 -18.83 -5.94 3.93
N SER A 38 -17.68 -5.60 3.36
CA SER A 38 -17.59 -4.74 2.19
C SER A 38 -18.12 -5.44 0.94
N GLY A 39 -18.78 -4.67 0.06
CA GLY A 39 -19.16 -5.09 -1.29
C GLY A 39 -18.06 -4.95 -2.35
N SER A 40 -16.84 -4.52 -1.96
CA SER A 40 -15.73 -4.34 -2.90
C SER A 40 -14.95 -5.63 -3.19
N ASP A 41 -13.92 -5.52 -4.03
CA ASP A 41 -12.95 -6.59 -4.28
C ASP A 41 -12.04 -6.90 -3.06
N LYS A 42 -12.17 -6.15 -1.96
CA LYS A 42 -11.46 -6.31 -0.68
C LYS A 42 -12.37 -6.78 0.45
N LYS A 43 -13.49 -7.43 0.17
CA LYS A 43 -14.47 -7.93 1.17
C LYS A 43 -13.91 -8.81 2.30
N VAL A 44 -12.67 -9.25 2.16
CA VAL A 44 -11.95 -10.14 3.07
C VAL A 44 -10.80 -9.40 3.80
N GLY A 45 -10.50 -8.17 3.40
CA GLY A 45 -9.32 -7.44 3.85
C GLY A 45 -8.01 -8.05 3.32
N VAL A 46 -6.93 -7.28 3.42
CA VAL A 46 -5.61 -7.65 2.94
C VAL A 46 -4.63 -7.77 4.10
N VAL A 47 -4.62 -6.80 5.02
CA VAL A 47 -3.64 -6.75 6.13
C VAL A 47 -3.87 -7.91 7.10
N GLY A 48 -5.09 -8.06 7.62
CA GLY A 48 -5.39 -9.12 8.59
C GLY A 48 -5.13 -10.51 8.01
N LEU A 49 -5.68 -10.79 6.83
CA LEU A 49 -5.48 -12.05 6.13
C LEU A 49 -4.00 -12.39 5.91
N THR A 50 -3.20 -11.40 5.47
CA THR A 50 -1.76 -11.59 5.30
C THR A 50 -1.07 -11.90 6.62
N LEU A 51 -1.34 -11.13 7.67
CA LEU A 51 -0.69 -11.31 8.98
C LEU A 51 -1.09 -12.62 9.67
N PHE A 52 -2.33 -13.09 9.51
CA PHE A 52 -2.76 -14.40 9.99
C PHE A 52 -2.01 -15.55 9.27
N ASP A 53 -1.81 -15.44 7.96
CA ASP A 53 -1.01 -16.41 7.22
C ASP A 53 0.48 -16.34 7.58
N LEU A 54 1.03 -15.14 7.80
CA LEU A 54 2.42 -14.99 8.28
C LEU A 54 2.62 -15.56 9.68
N ARG A 55 1.59 -15.55 10.54
CA ARG A 55 1.58 -16.28 11.81
C ARG A 55 1.62 -17.79 11.59
N ARG A 56 0.76 -18.33 10.73
CA ARG A 56 0.79 -19.76 10.35
C ARG A 56 2.18 -20.18 9.83
N ARG A 57 2.86 -19.31 9.09
CA ARG A 57 4.20 -19.52 8.53
C ARG A 57 5.35 -19.24 9.54
N GLY A 58 5.03 -18.97 10.81
CA GLY A 58 6.02 -18.79 11.88
C GLY A 58 6.82 -17.49 11.82
N LYS A 59 6.35 -16.48 11.07
CA LYS A 59 7.00 -15.16 10.99
C LYS A 59 6.44 -14.15 11.99
N VAL A 60 5.19 -14.31 12.37
CA VAL A 60 4.47 -13.47 13.35
C VAL A 60 4.03 -14.33 14.53
N ALA A 61 4.14 -13.79 15.75
CA ALA A 61 3.77 -14.48 16.99
C ALA A 61 2.36 -14.08 17.44
N LYS A 62 2.23 -12.98 18.17
CA LYS A 62 0.93 -12.45 18.60
C LYS A 62 0.45 -11.35 17.66
N LEU A 63 -0.86 -11.30 17.49
CA LEU A 63 -1.54 -10.26 16.73
C LEU A 63 -2.46 -9.47 17.63
N SER A 64 -2.47 -8.17 17.44
CA SER A 64 -3.43 -7.25 18.05
C SER A 64 -3.99 -6.31 17.00
N MET A 65 -5.15 -5.73 17.27
CA MET A 65 -5.81 -4.78 16.39
C MET A 65 -6.35 -3.60 17.20
N VAL A 66 -6.17 -2.39 16.68
CA VAL A 66 -6.66 -1.17 17.32
C VAL A 66 -7.46 -0.31 16.36
N GLY A 67 -8.58 0.21 16.85
CA GLY A 67 -9.42 1.21 16.20
C GLY A 67 -9.89 2.25 17.22
N THR A 68 -10.75 3.17 16.80
CA THR A 68 -11.30 4.21 17.69
C THR A 68 -12.58 3.78 18.42
N ASN A 69 -13.10 2.59 18.10
CA ASN A 69 -14.34 2.07 18.64
C ASN A 69 -14.26 0.54 18.76
N GLY A 70 -14.35 0.03 19.99
CA GLY A 70 -14.30 -1.39 20.31
C GLY A 70 -15.45 -2.22 19.74
N THR A 71 -16.54 -1.59 19.29
CA THR A 71 -17.64 -2.30 18.63
C THR A 71 -17.37 -2.62 17.16
N LYS A 72 -16.20 -2.26 16.62
CA LYS A 72 -15.85 -2.39 15.19
C LYS A 72 -14.88 -3.53 14.89
N PHE A 73 -14.77 -4.51 15.77
CA PHE A 73 -13.97 -5.72 15.54
C PHE A 73 -14.85 -6.83 14.97
N PRO A 74 -14.78 -7.11 13.66
CA PRO A 74 -15.55 -8.20 13.10
C PRO A 74 -14.98 -9.55 13.55
N ALA A 75 -15.83 -10.57 13.59
CA ALA A 75 -15.34 -11.94 13.57
C ALA A 75 -14.69 -12.19 12.21
N ILE A 76 -13.37 -12.43 12.21
CA ILE A 76 -12.62 -12.77 11.01
C ILE A 76 -12.38 -14.26 11.04
N ILE A 77 -12.87 -14.97 10.02
CA ILE A 77 -12.74 -16.42 9.92
C ILE A 77 -12.16 -16.75 8.55
N TYR A 78 -10.93 -17.28 8.57
CA TYR A 78 -10.29 -17.88 7.40
C TYR A 78 -10.06 -19.35 7.62
N ASN A 79 -10.51 -20.15 6.66
CA ASN A 79 -10.38 -21.59 6.74
C ASN A 79 -8.89 -21.96 6.92
N GLY A 80 -8.58 -22.73 7.96
CA GLY A 80 -7.21 -23.17 8.26
C GLY A 80 -6.27 -22.13 8.87
N LEU A 81 -6.72 -20.89 9.14
CA LEU A 81 -5.90 -19.89 9.83
C LEU A 81 -6.39 -19.65 11.25
N ASP A 82 -5.46 -19.60 12.19
CA ASP A 82 -5.70 -18.93 13.47
C ASP A 82 -5.94 -17.44 13.16
N CYS A 83 -7.14 -16.95 13.46
CA CYS A 83 -7.57 -15.56 13.27
C CYS A 83 -7.73 -14.81 14.60
N SER A 84 -7.24 -15.37 15.71
CA SER A 84 -7.28 -14.71 17.03
C SER A 84 -6.41 -13.44 17.06
N PHE A 85 -6.87 -12.40 17.75
CA PHE A 85 -6.12 -11.18 18.03
C PHE A 85 -6.63 -10.50 19.31
N ASP A 86 -5.77 -9.74 19.97
CA ASP A 86 -6.16 -8.85 21.06
C ASP A 86 -6.73 -7.53 20.49
N SER A 87 -7.84 -7.03 21.02
CA SER A 87 -8.53 -5.84 20.50
C SER A 87 -8.41 -4.61 21.41
N TYR A 88 -8.26 -3.44 20.80
CA TYR A 88 -8.13 -2.15 21.49
C TYR A 88 -9.00 -1.05 20.83
N PRO A 89 -9.79 -0.28 21.58
CA PRO A 89 -10.09 -0.46 23.00
C PRO A 89 -11.02 -1.69 23.21
N ALA A 90 -11.36 -1.99 24.46
CA ALA A 90 -12.29 -3.06 24.79
C ALA A 90 -13.67 -2.91 24.10
N ASN A 91 -14.38 -4.02 23.94
CA ASN A 91 -15.63 -4.16 23.18
C ASN A 91 -16.81 -3.38 23.77
N ASP A 92 -16.85 -2.05 23.57
CA ASP A 92 -17.90 -1.10 24.01
C ASP A 92 -17.34 0.31 24.19
N VAL A 93 -16.02 0.44 24.31
CA VAL A 93 -15.34 1.72 24.50
C VAL A 93 -15.11 2.43 23.16
N LYS A 94 -15.30 3.74 23.15
CA LYS A 94 -14.81 4.63 22.09
C LYS A 94 -13.65 5.45 22.64
N ASP A 95 -12.49 5.30 22.04
CA ASP A 95 -11.27 6.00 22.44
C ASP A 95 -10.41 6.27 21.20
N PRO A 96 -10.31 7.54 20.75
CA PRO A 96 -9.47 7.89 19.60
C PRO A 96 -7.98 7.69 19.87
N ASP A 97 -7.57 7.63 21.14
CA ASP A 97 -6.19 7.47 21.59
C ASP A 97 -5.85 6.03 21.99
N ALA A 98 -6.75 5.06 21.76
CA ALA A 98 -6.52 3.64 22.11
C ALA A 98 -5.25 3.05 21.50
N TYR A 99 -4.76 3.62 20.38
CA TYR A 99 -3.48 3.24 19.77
C TYR A 99 -2.31 3.38 20.73
N LYS A 100 -2.36 4.34 21.68
CA LYS A 100 -1.33 4.54 22.70
C LYS A 100 -1.22 3.32 23.60
N SER A 101 -2.33 2.92 24.21
CA SER A 101 -2.42 1.72 25.07
C SER A 101 -2.06 0.44 24.31
N ALA A 102 -2.47 0.33 23.05
CA ALA A 102 -2.15 -0.82 22.21
C ALA A 102 -0.64 -0.90 21.88
N ILE A 103 0.00 0.23 21.60
CA ILE A 103 1.44 0.31 21.34
C ILE A 103 2.24 0.10 22.63
N ASP A 104 1.80 0.65 23.76
CA ASP A 104 2.45 0.48 25.08
C ASP A 104 2.45 -0.99 25.54
N ALA A 105 1.55 -1.82 25.01
CA ALA A 105 1.51 -3.26 25.27
C ALA A 105 2.53 -4.07 24.44
N LEU A 106 3.18 -3.45 23.44
CA LEU A 106 4.25 -4.06 22.66
C LEU A 106 5.61 -3.87 23.36
N LYS A 107 6.59 -4.70 23.01
CA LYS A 107 7.99 -4.52 23.44
C LYS A 107 8.85 -4.01 22.29
N PRO A 108 9.97 -3.31 22.56
CA PRO A 108 10.93 -2.92 21.52
C PRO A 108 11.28 -4.08 20.59
N GLY A 109 11.33 -3.81 19.28
CA GLY A 109 11.53 -4.81 18.21
C GLY A 109 10.24 -5.49 17.71
N ASP A 110 9.10 -5.30 18.39
CA ASP A 110 7.79 -5.60 17.78
C ASP A 110 7.45 -4.57 16.68
N ALA A 111 6.32 -4.73 16.01
CA ALA A 111 5.95 -3.87 14.89
C ALA A 111 4.48 -3.44 14.89
N ILE A 112 4.20 -2.36 14.18
CA ILE A 112 2.84 -1.92 13.85
C ILE A 112 2.65 -1.77 12.34
N THR A 113 1.41 -1.91 11.87
CA THR A 113 0.97 -1.46 10.53
C THR A 113 -0.06 -0.36 10.67
N ILE A 114 0.09 0.75 9.95
CA ILE A 114 -0.82 1.91 10.01
C ILE A 114 -1.67 1.98 8.73
N PHE A 115 -2.97 1.75 8.87
CA PHE A 115 -4.01 1.86 7.85
C PHE A 115 -5.20 2.68 8.38
N THR A 116 -4.90 3.92 8.74
CA THR A 116 -5.84 4.91 9.28
C THR A 116 -5.98 6.09 8.32
N PRO A 117 -6.83 7.10 8.60
CA PRO A 117 -6.84 8.31 7.77
C PRO A 117 -5.49 9.02 7.76
N ASP A 118 -5.10 9.57 6.60
CA ASP A 118 -3.76 10.14 6.33
C ASP A 118 -3.24 11.11 7.40
N THR A 119 -4.13 11.92 7.97
CA THR A 119 -3.81 12.93 9.01
C THR A 119 -3.32 12.31 10.32
N THR A 120 -3.64 11.04 10.56
CA THR A 120 -3.29 10.32 11.79
C THR A 120 -1.96 9.55 11.68
N HIS A 121 -1.40 9.39 10.49
CA HIS A 121 -0.19 8.57 10.30
C HIS A 121 1.00 9.07 11.11
N TYR A 122 1.28 10.38 11.04
CA TYR A 122 2.43 10.98 11.72
C TYR A 122 2.42 10.78 13.25
N PRO A 123 1.38 11.19 14.00
CA PRO A 123 1.38 11.04 15.45
C PRO A 123 1.43 9.56 15.88
N ILE A 124 0.77 8.66 15.17
CA ILE A 124 0.81 7.21 15.48
C ILE A 124 2.22 6.64 15.23
N ALA A 125 2.81 6.94 14.07
CA ALA A 125 4.13 6.46 13.69
C ALA A 125 5.20 6.96 14.65
N LEU A 126 5.22 8.26 14.96
CA LEU A 126 6.18 8.85 15.89
C LEU A 126 6.07 8.21 17.28
N TYR A 127 4.84 8.05 17.78
CA TYR A 127 4.59 7.43 19.09
C TYR A 127 5.15 6.01 19.19
N ALA A 128 5.02 5.21 18.11
CA ALA A 128 5.58 3.86 18.03
C ALA A 128 7.11 3.85 17.93
N ILE A 129 7.67 4.71 17.08
CA ILE A 129 9.13 4.83 16.87
C ILE A 129 9.84 5.16 18.18
N GLU A 130 9.31 6.11 18.95
CA GLU A 130 9.90 6.53 20.24
C GLU A 130 9.96 5.40 21.28
N ARG A 131 9.18 4.33 21.09
CA ARG A 131 9.15 3.12 21.93
C ARG A 131 9.98 1.97 21.38
N GLY A 132 10.75 2.20 20.31
CA GLY A 132 11.55 1.16 19.66
C GLY A 132 10.70 0.15 18.88
N ILE A 133 9.51 0.54 18.43
CA ILE A 133 8.61 -0.30 17.64
C ILE A 133 8.79 0.00 16.15
N HIS A 134 8.91 -1.04 15.33
CA HIS A 134 8.99 -0.93 13.88
C HIS A 134 7.65 -0.50 13.29
N VAL A 135 7.66 0.25 12.19
CA VAL A 135 6.44 0.86 11.65
C VAL A 135 6.33 0.61 10.16
N LEU A 136 5.20 0.03 9.73
CA LEU A 136 4.74 0.12 8.36
C LEU A 136 3.67 1.21 8.27
N ILE A 137 3.82 2.13 7.33
CA ILE A 137 2.88 3.23 7.09
C ILE A 137 2.28 3.07 5.69
N THR A 138 0.95 3.03 5.58
CA THR A 138 0.31 3.03 4.27
C THR A 138 0.56 4.33 3.52
N LYS A 139 0.55 4.27 2.19
CA LYS A 139 0.63 5.46 1.34
C LYS A 139 -0.65 6.31 1.45
N PRO A 140 -0.56 7.65 1.40
CA PRO A 140 0.68 8.43 1.55
C PRO A 140 1.24 8.33 2.98
N ALA A 141 2.56 8.23 3.12
CA ALA A 141 3.19 8.06 4.43
C ALA A 141 2.78 9.17 5.41
N VAL A 142 2.95 10.43 5.01
CA VAL A 142 2.54 11.65 5.73
C VAL A 142 2.29 12.77 4.71
N LYS A 143 1.60 13.84 5.11
CA LYS A 143 1.20 14.93 4.19
C LYS A 143 2.22 16.06 4.05
N THR A 144 3.23 16.15 4.91
CA THR A 144 4.23 17.23 4.89
C THR A 144 5.65 16.67 4.86
N LEU A 145 6.55 17.39 4.18
CA LEU A 145 7.97 17.03 4.13
C LEU A 145 8.61 17.07 5.53
N GLU A 146 8.23 18.04 6.35
CA GLU A 146 8.72 18.18 7.72
C GLU A 146 8.42 16.93 8.56
N HIS A 147 7.17 16.44 8.53
CA HIS A 147 6.80 15.20 9.21
C HIS A 147 7.59 14.01 8.67
N HIS A 148 7.83 13.96 7.35
CA HIS A 148 8.57 12.87 6.74
C HIS A 148 10.03 12.84 7.22
N GLN A 149 10.68 14.01 7.24
CA GLN A 149 12.05 14.17 7.75
C GLN A 149 12.13 13.85 9.24
N ALA A 150 11.15 14.30 10.05
CA ALA A 150 11.09 13.98 11.47
C ALA A 150 10.99 12.47 11.73
N LEU A 151 10.19 11.73 10.95
CA LEU A 151 10.10 10.27 11.06
C LEU A 151 11.41 9.57 10.68
N ILE A 152 12.13 10.05 9.65
CA ILE A 152 13.44 9.51 9.27
C ILE A 152 14.45 9.68 10.42
N GLU A 153 14.51 10.87 11.02
CA GLU A 153 15.46 11.13 12.10
C GLU A 153 15.09 10.37 13.38
N ALA A 154 13.80 10.26 13.69
CA ALA A 154 13.32 9.43 14.80
C ALA A 154 13.65 7.94 14.58
N ALA A 155 13.44 7.43 13.36
CA ALA A 155 13.74 6.03 13.02
C ALA A 155 15.22 5.70 13.23
N LYS A 156 16.13 6.58 12.77
CA LYS A 156 17.57 6.46 13.00
C LYS A 156 17.92 6.51 14.49
N LYS A 157 17.36 7.49 15.22
CA LYS A 157 17.62 7.69 16.65
C LYS A 157 17.22 6.48 17.50
N HIS A 158 16.08 5.86 17.17
CA HIS A 158 15.54 4.72 17.92
C HIS A 158 15.91 3.36 17.32
N ASN A 159 16.68 3.34 16.23
CA ASN A 159 17.11 2.13 15.52
C ASN A 159 15.93 1.21 15.16
N VAL A 160 14.88 1.78 14.56
CA VAL A 160 13.70 1.04 14.13
C VAL A 160 13.54 1.08 12.62
N TYR A 161 13.07 -0.02 12.04
CA TYR A 161 12.70 -0.09 10.64
C TYR A 161 11.38 0.65 10.38
N VAL A 162 11.41 1.63 9.48
CA VAL A 162 10.21 2.32 8.99
C VAL A 162 10.02 1.99 7.51
N TYR A 163 8.86 1.44 7.19
CA TYR A 163 8.54 0.93 5.86
C TYR A 163 7.31 1.61 5.29
N ILE A 164 7.42 2.17 4.09
CA ILE A 164 6.26 2.75 3.41
C ILE A 164 5.62 1.70 2.51
N GLU A 165 4.33 1.49 2.68
CA GLU A 165 3.56 0.49 1.95
C GLU A 165 3.29 0.94 0.51
N HIS A 166 4.18 0.53 -0.40
CA HIS A 166 4.06 0.71 -1.84
C HIS A 166 3.94 -0.66 -2.55
N HIS A 167 2.90 -1.44 -2.25
CA HIS A 167 2.71 -2.81 -2.79
C HIS A 167 2.81 -2.92 -4.31
N LYS A 168 2.53 -1.85 -5.07
CA LYS A 168 2.66 -1.87 -6.53
C LYS A 168 4.08 -2.13 -7.02
N ARG A 169 5.10 -1.87 -6.19
CA ARG A 169 6.48 -2.25 -6.49
C ARG A 169 6.66 -3.77 -6.59
N PHE A 170 5.80 -4.55 -5.93
CA PHE A 170 5.81 -6.01 -5.94
C PHE A 170 4.78 -6.62 -6.89
N ASP A 171 3.99 -5.80 -7.57
CA ASP A 171 3.13 -6.29 -8.64
C ASP A 171 4.00 -6.94 -9.72
N PRO A 172 3.73 -8.20 -10.14
CA PRO A 172 4.62 -8.92 -11.04
C PRO A 172 4.90 -8.19 -12.36
N ALA A 173 3.88 -7.55 -12.93
CA ALA A 173 4.04 -6.81 -14.18
C ALA A 173 4.84 -5.53 -13.98
N TYR A 174 4.66 -4.84 -12.85
CA TYR A 174 5.36 -3.58 -12.58
C TYR A 174 6.82 -3.83 -12.20
N SER A 175 7.09 -4.87 -11.41
CA SER A 175 8.44 -5.30 -11.05
C SER A 175 9.24 -5.70 -12.29
N ASP A 176 8.66 -6.51 -13.18
CA ASP A 176 9.29 -6.89 -14.44
C ASP A 176 9.50 -5.69 -15.38
N ALA A 177 8.49 -4.81 -15.51
CA ALA A 177 8.61 -3.57 -16.28
C ALA A 177 9.77 -2.69 -15.76
N ARG A 178 9.88 -2.51 -14.44
CA ARG A 178 10.96 -1.74 -13.82
C ARG A 178 12.34 -2.33 -14.13
N PHE A 179 12.47 -3.64 -14.10
CA PHE A 179 13.73 -4.31 -14.47
C PHE A 179 14.05 -4.11 -15.96
N LYS A 180 13.07 -4.29 -16.86
CA LYS A 180 13.26 -4.06 -18.31
C LYS A 180 13.63 -2.63 -18.64
N ALA A 181 13.06 -1.64 -17.93
CA ALA A 181 13.31 -0.21 -18.14
C ALA A 181 14.81 0.16 -18.02
N GLN A 182 15.58 -0.57 -17.19
CA GLN A 182 17.02 -0.34 -17.00
C GLN A 182 17.85 -0.45 -18.29
N LYS A 183 17.32 -1.15 -19.31
CA LYS A 183 18.00 -1.36 -20.59
C LYS A 183 17.47 -0.48 -21.73
N LEU A 184 16.56 0.45 -21.44
CA LEU A 184 15.91 1.30 -22.45
C LEU A 184 16.58 2.67 -22.62
N GLY A 185 17.78 2.85 -22.07
CA GLY A 185 18.56 4.08 -22.19
C GLY A 185 18.07 5.21 -21.29
N ASP A 186 18.39 6.45 -21.65
CA ASP A 186 18.05 7.64 -20.86
C ASP A 186 16.54 7.82 -20.78
N PHE A 187 16.02 8.08 -19.58
CA PHE A 187 14.60 8.39 -19.37
C PHE A 187 14.18 9.63 -20.17
N ASN A 188 13.02 9.57 -20.82
CA ASN A 188 12.49 10.67 -21.62
C ASN A 188 11.05 11.04 -21.26
N TYR A 189 10.20 10.05 -21.04
CA TYR A 189 8.78 10.30 -20.79
C TYR A 189 8.14 9.24 -19.90
N PHE A 190 7.29 9.68 -18.99
CA PHE A 190 6.38 8.83 -18.24
C PHE A 190 4.97 9.41 -18.30
N TYR A 191 4.00 8.57 -18.59
CA TYR A 191 2.59 8.92 -18.46
C TYR A 191 1.88 7.85 -17.67
N SER A 192 1.05 8.26 -16.72
CA SER A 192 0.12 7.36 -16.05
C SER A 192 -1.26 7.97 -15.95
N TYR A 193 -2.23 7.09 -15.98
CA TYR A 193 -3.62 7.43 -15.72
C TYR A 193 -4.19 6.42 -14.73
N MET A 194 -4.91 6.95 -13.75
CA MET A 194 -5.65 6.18 -12.79
C MET A 194 -7.03 6.82 -12.59
N SER A 195 -8.10 6.05 -12.74
CA SER A 195 -9.43 6.55 -12.40
C SER A 195 -10.29 5.51 -11.70
N GLN A 196 -11.23 6.01 -10.92
CA GLN A 196 -12.22 5.21 -10.23
C GLN A 196 -13.64 5.66 -10.62
N PRO A 197 -14.62 4.74 -10.61
CA PRO A 197 -16.01 5.08 -10.86
C PRO A 197 -16.57 6.07 -9.85
N LYS A 198 -17.48 6.94 -10.31
CA LYS A 198 -18.11 8.00 -9.49
C LYS A 198 -18.73 7.51 -8.18
N PHE A 199 -19.25 6.28 -8.10
CA PHE A 199 -19.84 5.76 -6.87
C PHE A 199 -18.83 5.64 -5.71
N GLN A 200 -17.53 5.61 -5.99
CA GLN A 200 -16.50 5.67 -4.94
C GLN A 200 -16.59 6.97 -4.13
N LEU A 201 -17.02 8.07 -4.75
CA LEU A 201 -17.25 9.33 -4.03
C LEU A 201 -18.37 9.22 -2.99
N GLU A 202 -19.32 8.30 -3.12
CA GLU A 202 -20.34 8.05 -2.08
C GLU A 202 -19.69 7.53 -0.79
N THR A 203 -18.64 6.72 -0.92
CA THR A 203 -17.88 6.17 0.22
C THR A 203 -16.87 7.18 0.78
N PHE A 204 -16.25 7.97 -0.11
CA PHE A 204 -15.09 8.81 0.24
C PHE A 204 -15.41 10.28 0.49
N LYS A 205 -16.68 10.67 0.31
CA LYS A 205 -17.20 12.03 0.48
C LYS A 205 -16.73 12.74 1.75
N ALA A 206 -16.63 11.98 2.85
CA ALA A 206 -16.29 12.53 4.17
C ALA A 206 -14.84 13.05 4.25
N TRP A 207 -13.94 12.52 3.43
CA TRP A 207 -12.51 12.85 3.50
C TRP A 207 -11.93 13.40 2.18
N ALA A 208 -12.57 13.15 1.04
CA ALA A 208 -12.11 13.63 -0.26
C ALA A 208 -12.11 15.17 -0.31
N GLY A 209 -10.96 15.75 -0.67
CA GLY A 209 -10.74 17.20 -0.66
C GLY A 209 -10.61 17.81 0.74
N VAL A 210 -10.67 17.00 1.81
CA VAL A 210 -10.59 17.45 3.21
C VAL A 210 -9.34 16.90 3.86
N ASP A 211 -9.33 15.61 4.17
CA ASP A 211 -8.22 14.92 4.82
C ASP A 211 -7.22 14.37 3.81
N SER A 212 -7.63 14.18 2.55
CA SER A 212 -6.77 13.74 1.46
C SER A 212 -7.28 14.28 0.13
N ASP A 213 -6.40 14.33 -0.87
CA ASP A 213 -6.76 14.67 -2.25
C ASP A 213 -6.56 13.47 -3.17
N ILE A 214 -7.14 13.55 -4.37
CA ILE A 214 -7.11 12.45 -5.32
C ILE A 214 -5.69 12.14 -5.82
N SER A 215 -4.77 13.11 -5.80
CA SER A 215 -3.38 12.89 -6.18
C SER A 215 -2.65 12.05 -5.13
N TYR A 216 -2.77 12.40 -3.84
CA TYR A 216 -2.26 11.56 -2.75
C TYR A 216 -2.89 10.17 -2.76
N TYR A 217 -4.19 10.09 -3.04
CA TYR A 217 -4.91 8.82 -3.02
C TYR A 217 -4.54 7.91 -4.22
N LEU A 218 -4.50 8.44 -5.45
CA LEU A 218 -4.31 7.66 -6.68
C LEU A 218 -2.93 7.86 -7.31
N ASN A 219 -2.53 9.10 -7.62
CA ASN A 219 -1.26 9.35 -8.34
C ASN A 219 -0.03 8.89 -7.57
N SER A 220 -0.05 8.92 -6.23
CA SER A 220 1.06 8.47 -5.38
C SER A 220 1.58 7.08 -5.76
N HIS A 221 0.70 6.20 -6.24
CA HIS A 221 1.05 4.89 -6.77
C HIS A 221 1.97 4.95 -7.98
N HIS A 222 1.62 5.72 -9.00
CA HIS A 222 2.39 5.78 -10.25
C HIS A 222 3.56 6.75 -10.19
N ILE A 223 3.49 7.78 -9.34
CA ILE A 223 4.63 8.64 -9.01
C ILE A 223 5.74 7.79 -8.37
N ASP A 224 5.40 6.97 -7.38
CA ASP A 224 6.34 6.04 -6.75
C ASP A 224 6.97 5.06 -7.75
N ILE A 225 6.16 4.49 -8.65
CA ILE A 225 6.66 3.57 -9.68
C ILE A 225 7.61 4.28 -10.64
N CYS A 226 7.25 5.47 -11.12
CA CYS A 226 8.11 6.28 -11.98
C CYS A 226 9.44 6.59 -11.28
N ASP A 227 9.40 7.11 -10.04
CA ASP A 227 10.59 7.40 -9.25
C ASP A 227 11.48 6.16 -9.08
N SER A 228 10.87 5.01 -8.75
CA SER A 228 11.60 3.75 -8.58
C SER A 228 12.31 3.27 -9.86
N MET A 229 11.84 3.69 -11.04
CA MET A 229 12.44 3.36 -12.34
C MET A 229 13.59 4.30 -12.70
N VAL A 230 13.46 5.60 -12.38
CA VAL A 230 14.32 6.66 -12.94
C VAL A 230 15.37 7.21 -11.97
N SER A 231 15.15 7.09 -10.66
CA SER A 231 16.10 7.57 -9.63
C SER A 231 17.46 6.87 -9.74
N GLN A 232 17.47 5.55 -9.98
CA GLN A 232 18.68 4.76 -10.24
C GLN A 232 19.43 5.18 -11.52
N LEU A 233 18.77 5.88 -12.45
CA LEU A 233 19.35 6.43 -13.67
C LEU A 233 19.86 7.88 -13.46
N GLY A 234 19.77 8.40 -12.23
CA GLY A 234 20.18 9.74 -11.85
C GLY A 234 19.18 10.85 -12.18
N PHE A 235 17.94 10.53 -12.55
CA PHE A 235 16.92 11.53 -12.83
C PHE A 235 16.23 11.97 -11.54
N VAL A 236 16.14 13.29 -11.32
CA VAL A 236 15.47 13.90 -10.16
C VAL A 236 14.42 14.91 -10.62
N PRO A 237 13.33 15.11 -9.86
CA PRO A 237 12.32 16.10 -10.20
C PRO A 237 12.87 17.51 -9.93
N ILE A 238 12.71 18.42 -10.89
CA ILE A 238 13.18 19.82 -10.78
C ILE A 238 12.06 20.85 -10.90
N LYS A 239 10.89 20.45 -11.41
CA LYS A 239 9.73 21.32 -11.53
C LYS A 239 8.45 20.48 -11.48
N VAL A 240 7.44 21.00 -10.80
CA VAL A 240 6.09 20.42 -10.77
C VAL A 240 5.09 21.49 -11.21
N THR A 241 4.09 21.08 -11.98
CA THR A 241 2.94 21.92 -12.34
C THR A 241 1.70 21.04 -12.31
N ALA A 242 0.60 21.51 -11.74
CA ALA A 242 -0.63 20.75 -11.63
C ALA A 242 -1.81 21.55 -12.16
N SER A 243 -2.78 20.85 -12.74
CA SER A 243 -4.09 21.41 -13.10
C SER A 243 -5.19 20.45 -12.68
N ALA A 244 -6.34 21.01 -12.32
CA ALA A 244 -7.47 20.24 -11.84
C ALA A 244 -8.77 20.67 -12.52
N ALA A 245 -9.64 19.69 -12.77
CA ALA A 245 -11.05 19.90 -13.12
C ALA A 245 -11.92 19.78 -11.87
N LYS A 246 -13.05 20.50 -11.84
CA LYS A 246 -14.02 20.53 -10.75
C LYS A 246 -15.45 20.62 -11.30
N GLY A 247 -16.42 20.20 -10.49
CA GLY A 247 -17.85 20.38 -10.74
C GLY A 247 -18.67 19.08 -10.63
N ILE A 248 -18.10 17.93 -10.96
CA ILE A 248 -18.79 16.64 -10.89
C ILE A 248 -18.87 16.18 -9.42
N ALA A 249 -17.75 16.13 -8.71
CA ALA A 249 -17.71 15.71 -7.31
C ALA A 249 -18.56 16.61 -6.41
N THR A 250 -18.51 17.93 -6.64
CA THR A 250 -19.33 18.90 -5.92
C THR A 250 -20.82 18.77 -6.25
N SER A 251 -21.19 18.41 -7.50
CA SER A 251 -22.59 18.09 -7.85
C SER A 251 -23.12 16.83 -7.14
N LEU A 252 -22.22 15.93 -6.73
CA LEU A 252 -22.52 14.78 -5.86
C LEU A 252 -22.45 15.14 -4.36
N GLY A 253 -22.27 16.43 -4.06
CA GLY A 253 -22.24 17.03 -2.73
C GLY A 253 -20.91 16.91 -1.99
N CYS A 254 -19.81 16.52 -2.65
CA CYS A 254 -18.48 16.50 -2.02
C CYS A 254 -18.03 17.93 -1.65
N ASN A 255 -17.00 18.03 -0.81
CA ASN A 255 -16.41 19.32 -0.43
C ASN A 255 -15.96 20.12 -1.67
N GLU A 256 -16.08 21.46 -1.66
CA GLU A 256 -15.70 22.35 -2.77
C GLU A 256 -14.21 22.24 -3.17
N ALA A 257 -13.36 21.83 -2.23
CA ALA A 257 -11.96 21.57 -2.48
C ALA A 257 -11.74 20.34 -3.39
N THR A 258 -12.66 19.37 -3.38
CA THR A 258 -12.55 18.10 -4.10
C THR A 258 -12.37 18.31 -5.60
N GLU A 259 -11.23 17.90 -6.13
CA GLU A 259 -10.98 17.82 -7.56
C GLU A 259 -11.71 16.62 -8.17
N ASP A 260 -12.28 16.80 -9.36
CA ASP A 260 -12.83 15.71 -10.16
C ASP A 260 -11.70 14.87 -10.76
N THR A 261 -10.72 15.59 -11.32
CA THR A 261 -9.55 15.05 -12.03
C THR A 261 -8.39 16.00 -11.78
N ILE A 262 -7.22 15.46 -11.45
CA ILE A 262 -5.98 16.23 -11.34
C ILE A 262 -4.94 15.63 -12.27
N THR A 263 -4.24 16.48 -13.00
CA THR A 263 -3.05 16.12 -13.78
C THR A 263 -1.85 16.85 -13.21
N VAL A 264 -0.84 16.08 -12.80
CA VAL A 264 0.44 16.58 -12.32
C VAL A 264 1.48 16.33 -13.40
N MET A 265 2.16 17.38 -13.83
CA MET A 265 3.31 17.31 -14.73
C MET A 265 4.59 17.59 -13.95
N VAL A 266 5.59 16.72 -14.12
CA VAL A 266 6.89 16.82 -13.48
C VAL A 266 7.97 16.89 -14.54
N THR A 267 8.82 17.91 -14.47
CA THR A 267 10.08 17.95 -15.23
C THR A 267 11.14 17.24 -14.42
N TRP A 268 11.73 16.22 -15.02
CA TRP A 268 12.84 15.45 -14.48
C TRP A 268 14.12 15.85 -15.20
N GLN A 269 15.24 15.90 -14.48
CA GLN A 269 16.56 16.17 -15.06
C GLN A 269 17.58 15.20 -14.52
N LYS A 270 18.49 14.74 -15.39
CA LYS A 270 19.59 13.87 -14.99
C LYS A 270 20.65 14.67 -14.22
N GLN A 271 20.99 14.19 -13.03
CA GLN A 271 22.11 14.72 -12.25
C GLN A 271 23.42 14.57 -13.05
N GLY A 272 24.20 15.65 -13.11
CA GLY A 272 25.47 15.68 -13.85
C GLY A 272 25.35 15.89 -15.37
N ASP A 273 24.15 15.82 -15.95
CA ASP A 273 23.91 16.13 -17.37
C ASP A 273 22.60 16.90 -17.56
N PRO A 274 22.64 18.24 -17.41
CA PRO A 274 21.45 19.08 -17.53
C PRO A 274 20.79 19.06 -18.91
N SER A 275 21.46 18.54 -19.95
CA SER A 275 20.89 18.38 -21.30
C SER A 275 19.83 17.28 -21.37
N LYS A 276 19.83 16.36 -20.39
CA LYS A 276 18.90 15.25 -20.29
C LYS A 276 17.71 15.63 -19.43
N VAL A 277 16.64 16.05 -20.10
CA VAL A 277 15.38 16.44 -19.50
C VAL A 277 14.29 15.47 -19.93
N ALA A 278 13.44 15.09 -19.00
CA ALA A 278 12.31 14.19 -19.20
C ALA A 278 11.03 14.75 -18.58
N THR A 279 9.89 14.24 -19.03
CA THR A 279 8.57 14.69 -18.55
C THR A 279 7.78 13.52 -17.99
N GLY A 280 7.32 13.67 -16.75
CA GLY A 280 6.31 12.79 -16.14
C GLY A 280 4.94 13.46 -16.17
N VAL A 281 3.89 12.73 -16.49
CA VAL A 281 2.49 13.18 -16.47
C VAL A 281 1.66 12.16 -15.71
N TYR A 282 1.06 12.57 -14.60
CA TYR A 282 0.30 11.70 -13.70
C TYR A 282 -1.13 12.23 -13.59
N THR A 283 -2.11 11.49 -14.13
CA THR A 283 -3.51 11.89 -14.10
C THR A 283 -4.32 10.95 -13.20
N ALA A 284 -5.03 11.53 -12.24
CA ALA A 284 -5.98 10.83 -11.38
C ALA A 284 -7.40 11.37 -11.58
N SER A 285 -8.43 10.51 -11.57
CA SER A 285 -9.83 10.95 -11.76
C SER A 285 -10.88 10.13 -10.99
N TRP A 286 -11.86 10.78 -10.39
CA TRP A 286 -13.07 10.15 -9.81
C TRP A 286 -14.20 9.95 -10.83
N THR A 287 -14.03 10.49 -12.03
CA THR A 287 -15.16 10.74 -12.94
C THR A 287 -15.57 9.55 -13.77
N ALA A 288 -14.87 8.40 -13.63
CA ALA A 288 -15.13 7.25 -14.47
C ALA A 288 -16.62 6.83 -14.37
N PRO A 289 -17.23 6.37 -15.47
CA PRO A 289 -18.63 5.94 -15.46
C PRO A 289 -18.88 4.82 -14.44
N GLN A 290 -20.11 4.73 -13.93
CA GLN A 290 -20.50 3.67 -12.97
C GLN A 290 -20.28 2.26 -13.55
N LYS A 291 -20.45 2.09 -14.86
CA LYS A 291 -20.27 0.84 -15.61
C LYS A 291 -18.94 0.83 -16.40
N ALA A 292 -17.86 1.30 -15.78
CA ALA A 292 -16.53 1.31 -16.42
C ALA A 292 -15.93 -0.09 -16.62
N GLY A 293 -16.54 -1.14 -16.08
CA GLY A 293 -16.11 -2.54 -16.24
C GLY A 293 -14.96 -2.99 -15.33
N VAL A 294 -14.25 -2.04 -14.74
CA VAL A 294 -13.17 -2.27 -13.77
C VAL A 294 -13.38 -1.37 -12.55
N HIS A 295 -12.96 -1.85 -11.38
CA HIS A 295 -13.00 -1.06 -10.16
C HIS A 295 -12.06 0.16 -10.24
N SER A 296 -10.94 0.02 -10.93
CA SER A 296 -10.00 1.12 -11.16
C SER A 296 -9.35 0.94 -12.52
N ASN A 297 -9.46 1.96 -13.36
CA ASN A 297 -8.78 1.98 -14.64
C ASN A 297 -7.36 2.51 -14.42
N GLN A 298 -6.34 1.72 -14.76
CA GLN A 298 -4.96 2.05 -14.39
C GLN A 298 -3.99 1.58 -15.46
N TYR A 299 -3.15 2.49 -15.93
CA TYR A 299 -2.10 2.18 -16.90
C TYR A 299 -0.96 3.18 -16.80
N PHE A 300 0.20 2.77 -17.29
CA PHE A 300 1.32 3.67 -17.49
C PHE A 300 2.08 3.36 -18.78
N HIS A 301 2.82 4.36 -19.24
CA HIS A 301 3.70 4.35 -20.38
C HIS A 301 5.04 4.94 -19.94
N TYR A 302 6.12 4.19 -20.14
CA TYR A 302 7.49 4.62 -19.92
C TYR A 302 8.20 4.67 -21.28
N MET A 303 8.97 5.72 -21.53
CA MET A 303 9.88 5.82 -22.68
C MET A 303 11.28 6.17 -22.23
N GLY A 304 12.25 5.39 -22.71
CA GLY A 304 13.66 5.74 -22.71
C GLY A 304 14.16 5.98 -24.13
N SER A 305 15.41 6.43 -24.26
CA SER A 305 16.04 6.75 -25.55
C SER A 305 16.14 5.57 -26.52
N SER A 306 15.98 4.33 -26.04
CA SER A 306 16.15 3.10 -26.82
C SER A 306 14.95 2.17 -26.78
N GLY A 307 13.80 2.62 -26.25
CA GLY A 307 12.56 1.85 -26.29
C GLY A 307 11.50 2.32 -25.30
N GLU A 308 10.38 1.60 -25.27
CA GLU A 308 9.22 1.94 -24.44
C GLU A 308 8.58 0.72 -23.77
N ILE A 309 7.83 0.97 -22.70
CA ILE A 309 7.01 -0.02 -21.98
C ILE A 309 5.62 0.55 -21.82
N ARG A 310 4.59 -0.24 -22.14
CA ARG A 310 3.19 0.10 -21.91
C ARG A 310 2.56 -0.97 -21.03
N ILE A 311 1.95 -0.55 -19.93
CA ILE A 311 1.32 -1.45 -18.96
C ILE A 311 -0.14 -1.05 -18.82
N ASN A 312 -1.03 -2.02 -19.04
CA ASN A 312 -2.46 -1.88 -18.75
C ASN A 312 -2.84 -2.79 -17.60
N GLN A 313 -3.05 -2.20 -16.42
CA GLN A 313 -3.38 -2.98 -15.22
C GLN A 313 -4.87 -3.32 -15.15
N ALA A 314 -5.72 -2.52 -15.79
CA ALA A 314 -7.17 -2.74 -15.82
C ALA A 314 -7.55 -3.99 -16.62
N LYS A 315 -6.75 -4.36 -17.63
CA LYS A 315 -7.06 -5.44 -18.60
C LYS A 315 -5.86 -6.36 -18.82
N ARG A 316 -5.53 -7.18 -17.82
CA ARG A 316 -4.38 -8.11 -17.85
C ARG A 316 -4.68 -9.52 -17.35
N GLY A 317 -5.90 -9.97 -17.63
CA GLY A 317 -6.40 -11.27 -17.20
C GLY A 317 -7.45 -11.80 -18.17
N TYR A 318 -8.56 -12.25 -17.62
CA TYR A 318 -9.71 -12.77 -18.36
C TYR A 318 -10.94 -11.93 -18.06
N ASP A 319 -11.92 -11.98 -18.92
CA ASP A 319 -13.24 -11.39 -18.71
C ASP A 319 -14.30 -12.46 -18.51
N VAL A 320 -15.35 -12.11 -17.78
CA VAL A 320 -16.52 -12.97 -17.56
C VAL A 320 -17.77 -12.16 -17.89
N ALA A 321 -18.60 -12.73 -18.76
CA ALA A 321 -19.98 -12.30 -18.95
C ALA A 321 -20.86 -13.17 -18.04
N ASP A 322 -21.44 -12.55 -17.01
CA ASP A 322 -22.29 -13.20 -16.02
C ASP A 322 -23.59 -12.42 -15.92
N ASP A 323 -24.72 -13.11 -16.06
CA ASP A 323 -26.06 -12.53 -15.95
C ASP A 323 -26.26 -11.85 -14.60
N SER A 324 -25.64 -12.36 -13.53
CA SER A 324 -25.72 -11.76 -12.18
C SER A 324 -25.00 -10.41 -12.09
N ALA A 325 -23.93 -10.23 -12.87
CA ALA A 325 -23.16 -9.00 -12.91
C ALA A 325 -23.82 -7.93 -13.80
N GLY A 326 -24.68 -8.34 -14.74
CA GLY A 326 -25.40 -7.44 -15.66
C GLY A 326 -24.49 -6.61 -16.58
N GLN A 327 -23.20 -6.99 -16.70
CA GLN A 327 -22.18 -6.37 -17.56
C GLN A 327 -20.97 -7.29 -17.72
N LEU A 328 -20.13 -7.02 -18.72
CA LEU A 328 -18.81 -7.65 -18.85
C LEU A 328 -17.89 -7.17 -17.73
N VAL A 329 -17.26 -8.11 -17.01
CA VAL A 329 -16.33 -7.82 -15.92
C VAL A 329 -14.93 -8.32 -16.29
N TRP A 330 -13.93 -7.45 -16.19
CA TRP A 330 -12.53 -7.82 -16.38
C TRP A 330 -11.87 -8.18 -15.04
N TYR A 331 -11.37 -9.40 -14.93
CA TYR A 331 -10.69 -9.91 -13.74
C TYR A 331 -9.18 -9.76 -13.86
N ASN A 332 -8.55 -9.32 -12.76
CA ASN A 332 -7.11 -9.20 -12.64
C ASN A 332 -6.55 -10.36 -11.79
N PRO A 333 -5.92 -11.40 -12.38
CA PRO A 333 -5.42 -12.56 -11.64
C PRO A 333 -4.23 -12.23 -10.73
N PHE A 334 -3.59 -11.07 -10.91
CA PHE A 334 -2.51 -10.58 -10.05
C PHE A 334 -3.03 -9.80 -8.83
N TYR A 335 -4.35 -9.67 -8.69
CA TYR A 335 -4.94 -9.09 -7.48
C TYR A 335 -4.89 -10.09 -6.31
N MET A 336 -5.57 -9.76 -5.20
CA MET A 336 -5.68 -10.68 -4.07
C MET A 336 -6.48 -11.93 -4.48
N LYS A 337 -5.86 -13.11 -4.37
CA LYS A 337 -6.52 -14.40 -4.62
C LYS A 337 -7.06 -14.95 -3.30
N TYR A 338 -8.38 -15.01 -3.18
CA TYR A 338 -9.06 -15.59 -2.01
C TYR A 338 -9.35 -17.08 -2.15
N ALA A 339 -9.22 -17.64 -3.36
CA ALA A 339 -9.35 -19.06 -3.58
C ALA A 339 -8.22 -19.81 -2.86
N PRO A 340 -8.51 -20.98 -2.25
CA PRO A 340 -7.49 -21.75 -1.58
C PRO A 340 -6.43 -22.29 -2.55
N ASP A 341 -5.28 -22.66 -2.00
CA ASP A 341 -4.27 -23.44 -2.70
C ASP A 341 -4.66 -24.94 -2.80
N GLU A 342 -3.79 -25.75 -3.39
CA GLU A 342 -4.01 -27.18 -3.60
C GLU A 342 -4.17 -27.98 -2.29
N GLU A 343 -3.70 -27.42 -1.17
CA GLU A 343 -3.80 -27.99 0.18
C GLU A 343 -5.00 -27.44 0.96
N GLY A 344 -5.79 -26.54 0.37
CA GLY A 344 -6.95 -25.92 1.02
C GLY A 344 -6.62 -24.69 1.86
N ASN A 345 -5.35 -24.25 1.91
CA ASN A 345 -4.94 -23.06 2.65
C ASN A 345 -5.16 -21.78 1.84
N PHE A 346 -5.04 -20.61 2.47
CA PHE A 346 -5.04 -19.33 1.76
C PHE A 346 -3.99 -19.32 0.64
N GLY A 347 -4.39 -19.08 -0.62
CA GLY A 347 -3.50 -19.17 -1.80
C GLY A 347 -3.11 -17.82 -2.41
N GLY A 348 -3.22 -16.72 -1.67
CA GLY A 348 -3.00 -15.35 -2.16
C GLY A 348 -1.62 -14.75 -1.87
N GLN A 349 -0.61 -15.57 -1.56
CA GLN A 349 0.74 -15.11 -1.20
C GLN A 349 1.44 -14.33 -2.33
N THR A 350 1.07 -14.56 -3.59
CA THR A 350 1.58 -13.83 -4.75
C THR A 350 0.71 -12.63 -5.12
N GLY A 351 -0.33 -12.38 -4.35
CA GLY A 351 -1.36 -11.40 -4.63
C GLY A 351 -1.01 -9.99 -4.16
N TYR A 352 -1.94 -9.09 -4.45
CA TYR A 352 -1.85 -7.68 -4.13
C TYR A 352 -1.67 -7.42 -2.62
N GLY A 353 -0.62 -6.69 -2.25
CA GLY A 353 -0.33 -6.32 -0.85
C GLY A 353 0.52 -7.34 -0.09
N TYR A 354 0.29 -8.64 -0.27
CA TYR A 354 0.90 -9.69 0.55
C TYR A 354 2.44 -9.57 0.66
N ILE A 355 3.11 -9.48 -0.49
CA ILE A 355 4.58 -9.43 -0.56
C ILE A 355 5.11 -8.19 0.17
N SER A 356 4.40 -7.06 0.12
CA SER A 356 4.76 -5.81 0.81
C SER A 356 4.84 -6.03 2.34
N PHE A 357 3.81 -6.64 2.91
CA PHE A 357 3.74 -6.95 4.34
C PHE A 357 4.78 -8.00 4.75
N GLU A 358 4.97 -9.04 3.93
CA GLU A 358 6.00 -10.05 4.20
C GLU A 358 7.40 -9.43 4.22
N LYS A 359 7.71 -8.53 3.28
CA LYS A 359 8.99 -7.81 3.25
C LYS A 359 9.18 -6.91 4.46
N PHE A 360 8.12 -6.25 4.92
CA PHE A 360 8.17 -5.49 6.16
C PHE A 360 8.50 -6.37 7.37
N VAL A 361 7.78 -7.48 7.55
CA VAL A 361 8.00 -8.42 8.66
C VAL A 361 9.41 -9.02 8.60
N ASP A 362 9.87 -9.42 7.41
CA ASP A 362 11.23 -9.93 7.23
C ASP A 362 12.29 -8.87 7.52
N GLY A 363 12.06 -7.60 7.14
CA GLY A 363 12.93 -6.48 7.45
C GLY A 363 13.04 -6.22 8.96
N CYS A 364 11.91 -6.19 9.67
CA CYS A 364 11.88 -6.10 11.14
C CYS A 364 12.73 -7.19 11.79
N ARG A 365 12.53 -8.44 11.36
CA ARG A 365 13.27 -9.61 11.86
C ARG A 365 14.76 -9.54 11.55
N ALA A 366 15.13 -9.02 10.39
CA ALA A 366 16.53 -8.80 10.02
C ALA A 366 17.19 -7.74 10.90
N VAL A 367 16.52 -6.63 11.20
CA VAL A 367 17.03 -5.59 12.11
C VAL A 367 17.19 -6.14 13.53
N ASN A 368 16.17 -6.82 14.07
CA ASN A 368 16.22 -7.42 15.40
C ASN A 368 17.34 -8.45 15.60
N SER A 369 17.71 -9.16 14.54
CA SER A 369 18.79 -10.16 14.57
C SER A 369 20.18 -9.58 14.25
N GLY A 370 20.29 -8.26 14.05
CA GLY A 370 21.54 -7.60 13.63
C GLY A 370 21.96 -7.95 12.20
N GLY A 371 21.06 -8.53 11.40
CA GLY A 371 21.28 -8.89 10.00
C GLY A 371 21.10 -7.74 9.01
N ALA A 372 20.51 -6.62 9.45
CA ALA A 372 20.37 -5.38 8.71
C ALA A 372 20.46 -4.18 9.66
N GLN A 373 20.87 -3.02 9.14
CA GLN A 373 20.71 -1.76 9.88
C GLN A 373 19.29 -1.25 9.73
N ALA A 374 18.75 -0.63 10.78
CA ALA A 374 17.53 0.15 10.65
C ALA A 374 17.78 1.32 9.69
N SER A 375 16.83 1.56 8.78
CA SER A 375 16.88 2.63 7.78
C SER A 375 15.51 3.23 7.58
#